data_AF-A0A328TTF5-F1
#
_entry.id   AF-A0A328TTF5-F1
#
_cell.length_a   1.000
_cell.length_b   1.000
_cell.length_c   1.000
_cell.angle_alpha   90.00
_cell.angle_beta   90.00
_cell.angle_gamma   90.00
#
_symmetry.space_group_name_H-M   'P 1'
#
loop_
_entity.id
_entity.type
_entity.pdbx_description
1 polymer ?
#
loop_
_entity_poly.entity_id
_entity_poly.type
_entity_poly.pdbx_seq_one_letter_code
_entity_poly.pdbx_strand_id
1 'polypeptide(L)' 'MKVICKYVKIDPEMLSVKLDQKDDDISILELNITLPETEAEDTPK' A
#
# COMPACT_ATOMS: atom_id res chain seq x y z
N MET A 1 1.95 3.19 -8.07
CA MET A 1 2.24 1.85 -7.50
C MET A 1 3.63 1.28 -7.77
N LYS A 2 4.36 1.68 -8.83
CA LYS A 2 5.70 1.10 -9.13
C LYS A 2 6.76 1.27 -8.03
N VAL A 3 6.66 2.28 -7.19
CA VAL A 3 7.66 2.55 -6.15
C VAL A 3 7.54 1.57 -4.98
N ILE A 4 6.31 1.24 -4.57
CA ILE A 4 6.06 0.35 -3.42
C ILE A 4 6.38 -1.10 -3.77
N CYS A 5 6.02 -1.54 -4.99
CA CYS A 5 6.41 -2.85 -5.52
C CYS A 5 7.94 -3.04 -5.63
N LYS A 6 8.72 -1.94 -5.56
CA LYS A 6 10.19 -1.97 -5.57
C LYS A 6 10.78 -2.36 -4.22
N TYR A 7 10.06 -2.10 -3.13
CA TYR A 7 10.49 -2.37 -1.75
C TYR A 7 9.78 -3.58 -1.15
N VAL A 8 8.58 -3.90 -1.64
CA VAL A 8 7.76 -5.00 -1.13
C VAL A 8 7.19 -5.77 -2.31
N LYS A 9 7.34 -7.11 -2.32
CA LYS A 9 6.59 -7.98 -3.23
C LYS A 9 5.15 -8.05 -2.75
N ILE A 10 4.35 -7.08 -3.17
CA ILE A 10 2.90 -7.05 -2.94
C ILE A 10 2.17 -7.16 -4.27
N ASP A 11 1.10 -7.95 -4.27
CA ASP A 11 0.19 -8.04 -5.40
C ASP A 11 -0.78 -6.85 -5.42
N PRO A 12 -1.22 -6.42 -6.60
CA PRO A 12 -2.18 -5.32 -6.74
C PRO A 12 -3.53 -5.61 -6.07
N GLU A 13 -3.87 -6.88 -5.86
CA GLU A 13 -5.08 -7.31 -5.14
C GLU A 13 -4.99 -7.05 -3.62
N MET A 14 -3.77 -6.83 -3.09
CA MET A 14 -3.53 -6.50 -1.69
C MET A 14 -3.55 -4.98 -1.43
N LEU A 15 -3.85 -4.19 -2.46
CA LEU A 15 -3.88 -2.74 -2.41
C LEU A 15 -5.33 -2.25 -2.50
N SER A 16 -5.79 -1.59 -1.43
CA SER A 16 -7.11 -0.97 -1.37
C SER A 16 -6.98 0.54 -1.55
N VAL A 17 -7.42 1.05 -2.70
CA VAL A 17 -7.48 2.48 -2.98
C VAL A 17 -8.87 2.99 -2.63
N LYS A 18 -8.93 4.01 -1.76
CA LYS A 18 -10.14 4.78 -1.48
C LYS A 18 -9.90 6.23 -1.88
N LEU A 19 -10.84 6.78 -2.63
CA LEU A 19 -10.87 8.19 -2.97
C LEU A 19 -12.12 8.78 -2.31
N ASP A 20 -11.91 9.55 -1.25
CA ASP A 20 -12.97 10.28 -0.56
C ASP A 20 -12.93 11.72 -1.04
N GLN A 21 -14.06 12.22 -1.54
CA GLN A 21 -14.19 13.63 -1.91
C GLN A 21 -15.01 14.30 -0.82
N LYS A 22 -14.36 15.13 0.00
CA LYS A 22 -14.99 15.89 1.07
C LYS A 22 -15.06 17.34 0.67
N ASP A 23 -16.27 17.81 0.45
CA ASP A 23 -16.58 19.13 -0.08
C ASP A 23 -15.95 19.35 -1.47
N ASP A 24 -16.58 20.14 -2.34
CA ASP A 24 -16.26 20.23 -3.79
C ASP A 24 -14.77 20.54 -4.14
N ASP A 25 -13.92 20.89 -3.17
CA ASP A 25 -12.52 21.29 -3.36
C ASP A 25 -11.46 20.31 -2.81
N ILE A 26 -11.82 19.24 -2.07
CA ILE A 26 -10.82 18.35 -1.46
C ILE A 26 -11.03 16.89 -1.84
N SER A 27 -10.03 16.34 -2.52
CA SER A 27 -9.91 14.91 -2.82
C SER A 27 -8.88 14.26 -1.91
N ILE A 28 -9.31 13.34 -1.05
CA ILE A 28 -8.46 12.53 -0.17
C ILE A 28 -8.28 11.16 -0.82
N LEU A 29 -7.02 10.83 -1.14
CA LEU A 29 -6.66 9.50 -1.64
C LEU A 29 -6.04 8.69 -0.50
N GLU A 30 -6.80 7.74 0.04
CA GLU A 30 -6.31 6.75 0.99
C GLU A 30 -5.87 5.49 0.26
N LEU A 31 -4.59 5.15 0.38
CA LEU A 31 -4.03 3.91 -0.13
C LEU A 31 -3.76 2.97 1.05
N ASN A 32 -4.61 1.97 1.21
CA ASN A 32 -4.43 0.89 2.19
C ASN A 32 -3.64 -0.25 1.54
N ILE A 33 -2.65 -0.77 2.24
CA ILE A 33 -1.75 -1.81 1.76
C ILE A 33 -1.75 -2.93 2.79
N THR A 34 -2.25 -4.09 2.39
CA THR A 34 -2.08 -5.30 3.18
C THR A 34 -0.72 -5.84 2.84
N LEU A 35 0.23 -5.73 3.78
CA LEU A 35 1.50 -6.41 3.65
C LEU A 35 1.24 -7.91 3.88
N PRO A 36 1.45 -8.78 2.89
CA PRO A 36 1.49 -10.20 3.15
C PRO A 36 2.66 -10.47 4.10
N GLU A 37 2.57 -11.53 4.89
CA GLU A 37 3.65 -12.02 5.73
C GLU A 37 4.78 -12.60 4.85
N THR A 38 5.39 -11.79 3.99
CA THR A 38 6.69 -12.12 3.42
C THR A 38 7.69 -11.81 4.50
N GLU A 39 8.04 -12.88 5.21
CA GLU A 39 9.19 -13.02 6.11
C GLU A 39 10.08 -11.77 6.14
N ALA A 40 9.85 -10.94 7.16
CA ALA A 40 10.96 -10.28 7.79
C ALA A 40 11.88 -11.40 8.30
N GLU A 41 12.79 -11.89 7.46
CA GLU A 41 14.06 -12.40 7.93
C GLU A 41 14.83 -11.20 8.52
N ASP A 42 14.38 -10.77 9.69
CA ASP A 42 15.25 -10.25 10.72
C ASP A 42 16.10 -11.44 11.20
N THR A 43 17.12 -11.79 10.41
CA THR A 43 18.23 -12.60 10.89
C THR A 43 19.52 -11.80 10.73
N PRO A 44 19.87 -10.93 11.70
CA PRO A 44 21.28 -10.61 11.87
C PRO A 44 21.96 -11.86 12.43
N LYS A 45 22.78 -12.50 11.60
CA LYS A 45 23.77 -13.49 12.00
C LYS A 45 24.88 -12.85 12.85
#